data_AF-A0AA36M4Y3-F1
#
_entry.id   AF-A0AA36M4Y3-F1
#
_cell.length_a   1.000
_cell.length_b   1.000
_cell.length_c   1.000
_cell.angle_alpha   90.00
_cell.angle_beta   90.00
_cell.angle_gamma   90.00
#
_symmetry.space_group_name_H-M   'P 1'
#
loop_
_entity.id
_entity.type
_entity.pdbx_description
1 polymer ?
#
loop_
_entity_poly.entity_id
_entity_poly.type
_entity_poly.pdbx_seq_one_letter_code
_entity_poly.pdbx_strand_id
1 'polypeptide(L)'
;MLAGKADQILIGLMCRKTEASECEKYWLDGSEVSYENWKEGEPSSSRGNKDCTTITDGGEWISVDCREEHLFACVIRGSSCLQQSVN
;
A
#
# COMPACT_ATOMS: atom_id res chain seq x y z
N MET A 1 18.06 3.11 -18.09
CA MET A 1 16.65 3.49 -18.24
C MET A 1 15.84 2.29 -17.82
N LEU A 2 15.17 2.34 -16.66
CA LEU A 2 14.38 1.22 -16.17
C LEU A 2 13.19 1.04 -17.11
N ALA A 3 13.26 0.03 -17.98
CA ALA A 3 12.13 -0.43 -18.75
C ALA A 3 11.35 -1.40 -17.87
N GLY A 4 10.22 -1.00 -17.30
CA GLY A 4 9.39 -1.92 -16.51
C GLY A 4 8.19 -1.26 -15.85
N LYS A 5 6.99 -1.61 -16.33
CA LYS A 5 5.63 -1.31 -15.83
C LYS A 5 5.32 0.17 -15.58
N ALA A 6 4.37 0.70 -16.35
CA ALA A 6 3.79 2.03 -16.18
C ALA A 6 3.46 2.31 -14.70
N ASP A 7 4.15 3.31 -14.15
CA ASP A 7 3.75 4.23 -13.08
C ASP A 7 2.99 3.65 -11.87
N GLN A 8 3.33 2.42 -11.48
CA GLN A 8 2.84 1.82 -10.24
C GLN A 8 3.66 2.33 -9.07
N ILE A 9 2.98 3.01 -8.13
CA ILE A 9 3.60 3.57 -6.94
C ILE A 9 3.15 2.74 -5.73
N LEU A 10 4.11 2.19 -4.99
CA LEU A 10 3.86 1.51 -3.72
C LEU A 10 3.28 2.49 -2.71
N ILE A 11 2.18 2.10 -2.09
CA ILE A 11 1.54 2.81 -0.98
C ILE A 11 1.66 1.97 0.30
N GLY A 12 1.42 2.60 1.44
CA GLY A 12 1.60 1.95 2.75
C GLY A 12 0.54 0.92 3.14
N LEU A 13 -0.38 0.54 2.24
CA LEU A 13 -1.39 -0.48 2.53
C LEU A 13 -0.77 -1.86 2.32
N MET A 14 -0.84 -2.69 3.35
CA MET A 14 -0.30 -4.03 3.34
C MET A 14 -1.37 -5.07 3.68
N CYS A 15 -1.11 -6.29 3.23
CA CYS A 15 -1.89 -7.47 3.54
C CYS A 15 -1.08 -8.40 4.46
N ARG A 16 -1.67 -8.85 5.57
CA ARG A 16 -1.12 -9.94 6.38
C ARG A 16 -2.00 -11.16 6.17
N LYS A 17 -1.41 -12.25 5.70
CA LYS A 17 -2.10 -13.53 5.60
C LYS A 17 -2.38 -14.07 7.00
N THR A 18 -3.63 -14.44 7.24
CA THR A 18 -4.03 -15.15 8.46
C THR A 18 -4.27 -16.63 8.15
N GLU A 19 -4.21 -17.48 9.17
CA GLU A 19 -4.55 -18.91 9.08
C GLU A 19 -5.98 -19.15 8.54
N ALA A 20 -6.85 -18.14 8.61
CA ALA A 20 -8.20 -18.16 8.10
C ALA A 20 -8.29 -17.94 6.57
N SER A 21 -7.17 -17.91 5.83
CA SER A 21 -7.12 -17.64 4.38
C SER A 21 -7.69 -16.28 3.95
N GLU A 22 -7.98 -15.40 4.92
CA GLU A 22 -8.41 -14.03 4.70
C GLU A 22 -7.21 -13.08 4.86
N CYS A 23 -7.11 -12.14 3.92
CA CYS A 23 -6.11 -11.08 3.93
C CYS A 23 -6.55 -9.97 4.90
N GLU A 24 -5.83 -9.82 5.99
CA GLU A 24 -6.03 -8.69 6.90
C GLU A 24 -5.28 -7.47 6.35
N LYS A 25 -6.03 -6.43 5.97
CA LYS A 25 -5.48 -5.19 5.42
C LYS A 25 -5.13 -4.22 6.55
N TYR A 26 -3.96 -3.60 6.47
CA TYR A 26 -3.53 -2.60 7.45
C TYR A 26 -2.63 -1.55 6.80
N TRP A 27 -2.73 -0.31 7.30
CA TRP A 27 -1.78 0.74 6.95
C TRP A 27 -0.52 0.62 7.81
N LEU A 28 0.64 0.81 7.20
CA LEU A 28 1.94 0.83 7.89
C LEU A 28 2.05 1.91 8.98
N ASP A 29 1.24 2.97 8.89
CA ASP A 29 1.21 4.05 9.87
C ASP A 29 0.18 3.83 11.01
N GLY A 30 -0.46 2.65 11.04
CA GLY A 30 -1.43 2.25 12.06
C GLY A 30 -2.82 2.90 11.94
N SER A 31 -3.09 3.67 10.87
CA SER A 31 -4.47 4.15 10.63
C SER A 31 -5.44 3.02 10.31
N GLU A 32 -6.70 3.26 10.63
CA GLU A 32 -7.81 2.38 10.27
C GLU A 32 -8.03 2.39 8.74
N VAL A 33 -8.32 1.22 8.18
CA VAL A 33 -8.74 1.08 6.78
C VAL A 33 -10.23 1.43 6.70
N SER A 34 -10.53 2.70 6.40
CA SER A 34 -11.91 3.21 6.27
C SER A 34 -12.35 3.44 4.81
N TYR A 35 -11.43 3.30 3.86
CA TYR A 35 -11.67 3.49 2.44
C TYR A 35 -10.86 2.48 1.63
N GLU A 36 -11.45 1.98 0.54
CA GLU A 36 -10.79 1.08 -0.38
C GLU A 36 -11.08 1.46 -1.84
N ASN A 37 -10.07 1.42 -2.71
CA ASN A 37 -10.20 1.72 -4.15
C ASN A 37 -9.59 0.62 -5.03
N TRP A 38 -9.89 -0.64 -4.72
CA TRP A 38 -9.36 -1.76 -5.50
C TRP A 38 -9.85 -1.72 -6.94
N LYS A 39 -8.94 -2.04 -7.86
CA LYS A 39 -9.31 -2.34 -9.24
C LYS A 39 -10.25 -3.54 -9.27
N GLU A 40 -11.17 -3.59 -10.23
CA GLU A 40 -12.06 -4.75 -10.40
C GLU A 40 -11.25 -6.06 -10.48
N GLY A 41 -11.61 -7.04 -9.64
CA GLY A 41 -10.90 -8.32 -9.52
C GLY A 41 -9.72 -8.33 -8.53
N GLU A 42 -9.43 -7.21 -7.87
CA GLU A 42 -8.47 -7.11 -6.76
C GLU A 42 -9.19 -6.91 -5.41
N PRO A 43 -8.56 -7.31 -4.28
CA PRO A 43 -7.28 -8.01 -4.18
C PRO A 43 -7.37 -9.45 -4.71
N SER A 44 -6.43 -9.84 -5.57
CA SER A 44 -6.41 -11.19 -6.15
C SER A 44 -5.94 -12.21 -5.10
N SER A 45 -6.87 -12.97 -4.52
CA SER A 45 -6.61 -14.01 -3.50
C SER A 45 -5.78 -15.21 -4.00
N SER A 46 -5.51 -15.28 -5.30
CA SER A 46 -5.21 -16.54 -5.98
C SER A 46 -3.73 -16.81 -6.28
N ARG A 47 -2.78 -15.87 -6.06
CA ARG A 47 -1.39 -16.09 -6.47
C ARG A 47 -0.34 -15.39 -5.58
N GLY A 48 0.25 -16.15 -4.65
CA GLY A 48 1.60 -15.86 -4.13
C GLY A 48 1.73 -14.80 -3.03
N ASN A 49 2.95 -14.30 -2.83
CA ASN A 49 3.36 -13.33 -1.80
C ASN A 49 3.03 -11.88 -2.21
N LYS A 50 1.78 -11.64 -2.59
CA LYS A 50 1.30 -10.31 -3.03
C LYS A 50 0.79 -9.47 -1.85
N ASP A 51 1.68 -9.21 -0.90
CA ASP A 51 1.31 -8.57 0.36
C ASP A 51 1.37 -7.03 0.30
N CYS A 52 1.87 -6.47 -0.80
CA CYS A 52 2.05 -5.03 -1.00
C CYS A 52 1.02 -4.47 -1.98
N THR A 53 0.68 -3.20 -1.79
CA THR A 53 -0.31 -2.49 -2.63
C THR A 53 0.36 -1.39 -3.43
N THR A 54 0.06 -1.33 -4.72
CA THR A 54 0.43 -0.19 -5.58
C THR A 54 -0.80 0.53 -6.11
N ILE A 55 -0.68 1.83 -6.33
CA ILE A 55 -1.65 2.64 -7.05
C ILE A 55 -1.31 2.69 -8.54
N THR A 56 -2.32 2.61 -9.41
CA THR A 56 -2.17 2.81 -10.86
C THR A 56 -2.35 4.28 -11.24
N ASP A 57 -2.05 4.63 -12.49
CA ASP A 57 -2.35 5.96 -13.05
C ASP A 57 -3.83 6.38 -12.92
N GLY A 58 -4.74 5.40 -12.90
CA GLY A 58 -6.18 5.62 -12.70
C GLY A 58 -6.58 5.84 -11.24
N GLY A 59 -5.63 5.73 -10.30
CA GLY A 59 -5.87 5.85 -8.86
C GLY A 59 -6.36 4.56 -8.18
N GLU A 60 -6.59 3.51 -8.94
CA GLU A 60 -7.04 2.21 -8.45
C GLU A 60 -5.89 1.40 -7.84
N TRP A 61 -6.21 0.51 -6.91
CA TRP A 61 -5.23 -0.27 -6.17
C TRP A 61 -5.14 -1.69 -6.70
N ILE A 62 -3.92 -2.22 -6.76
CA ILE A 62 -3.64 -3.61 -7.15
C ILE A 62 -2.66 -4.25 -6.16
N SER A 63 -2.78 -5.57 -5.97
CA SER A 63 -1.88 -6.33 -5.11
C SER A 63 -0.66 -6.82 -5.92
N VAL A 64 0.54 -6.52 -5.41
CA VAL A 64 1.83 -6.85 -6.04
C VAL A 64 2.74 -7.63 -5.08
N ASP A 65 3.68 -8.39 -5.64
CA ASP A 65 4.72 -9.02 -4.83
C ASP A 65 5.64 -7.93 -4.26
N CYS A 66 5.82 -7.91 -2.94
CA CYS A 66 6.66 -6.92 -2.26
C CYS A 66 8.13 -6.94 -2.71
N ARG A 67 8.57 -7.99 -3.41
CA ARG A 67 9.92 -8.11 -3.96
C ARG A 67 10.08 -7.46 -5.34
N GLU A 68 8.98 -7.03 -5.97
CA GLU A 68 9.04 -6.24 -7.19
C GLU A 68 9.55 -4.82 -6.89
N GLU A 69 10.43 -4.30 -7.75
CA GLU A 69 10.92 -2.92 -7.63
C GLU A 69 9.85 -1.94 -8.14
N HIS A 70 9.45 -1.00 -7.29
CA HIS A 70 8.50 0.06 -7.61
C HIS A 70 8.98 1.38 -7.00
N LEU A 71 8.54 2.50 -7.57
CA LEU A 71 8.57 3.78 -6.86
C LEU A 71 7.63 3.70 -5.64
N PHE A 72 7.84 4.54 -4.63
CA PHE A 72 7.01 4.53 -3.42
C PHE A 72 6.60 5.93 -2.99
N ALA A 73 5.43 6.03 -2.35
CA ALA A 73 4.94 7.24 -1.71
C ALA A 73 5.00 7.08 -0.18
N CYS A 74 5.40 8.15 0.51
CA CYS A 74 5.34 8.24 1.97
C CYS A 74 4.39 9.34 2.41
N VAL A 75 3.68 9.10 3.51
CA VAL A 75 2.85 10.11 4.16
C VAL A 75 3.50 10.49 5.48
N ILE A 76 3.73 11.78 5.68
CA ILE A 76 4.21 12.33 6.95
C ILE A 76 3.03 13.01 7.62
N ARG A 77 2.65 12.54 8.82
CA ARG A 77 1.66 13.26 9.64
C ARG A 77 2.31 14.51 10.21
N GLY A 78 1.77 15.67 9.86
CA GLY A 78 2.25 16.98 10.29
C GLY A 78 1.95 17.29 11.75
N SER A 79 2.44 16.48 12.69
CA SER A 79 2.37 16.75 14.13
C SER A 79 3.74 17.00 14.78
N SER A 80 4.85 16.65 14.13
CA SER A 80 6.19 16.91 14.70
C SER A 80 6.72 18.33 14.46
N CYS A 81 6.18 19.08 13.49
CA CYS A 81 6.61 20.47 13.24
C CYS A 81 5.91 21.51 14.15
N LEU A 82 4.86 21.13 14.89
CA LEU A 82 4.14 22.05 15.80
C LEU A 82 4.41 21.79 17.29
N GLN A 83 5.27 20.81 17.64
CA GLN A 83 5.54 20.44 19.04
C GLN A 83 6.92 20.87 19.55
N GLN A 84 7.59 21.83 18.91
CA GLN A 84 8.81 22.45 19.43
C GLN A 84 8.68 23.97 19.50
N SER A 85 7.78 24.46 20.35
CA SER A 85 7.94 25.79 20.95
C SER A 85 8.20 25.62 22.45
N VAL A 86 9.49 25.64 22.79
CA VAL A 86 10.12 26.22 23.97
C VAL A 86 9.26 26.40 25.23
N ASN A 87 9.71 25.76 26.31
CA ASN A 87 9.87 26.43 27.60
C ASN A 87 11.22 26.01 28.20
#